data_AF-A0A1C5Q5B5-F1
#
_entry.id   AF-A0A1C5Q5B5-F1
#
_cell.length_a   1.000
_cell.length_b   1.000
_cell.length_c   1.000
_cell.angle_alpha   90.00
_cell.angle_beta   90.00
_cell.angle_gamma   90.00
#
_symmetry.space_group_name_H-M   'P 1'
#
loop_
_entity.id
_entity.type
_entity.pdbx_description
1 polymer ?
#
loop_
_entity_poly.entity_id
_entity_poly.type
_entity_poly.pdbx_seq_one_letter_code
_entity_poly.pdbx_strand_id
1 'polypeptide(L)' 'MGESIGRVILQGMLEDAWDKGVEQERRNTEKEREHAIVAFISFGIPKEKILEKGYTEEEYTKVKKKLLS' A
#
# COMPACT_ATOMS: atom_id res chain seq x y z
N MET A 1 -7.52 -17.24 -41.74
CA MET A 1 -7.72 -17.40 -40.29
C MET A 1 -6.40 -17.04 -39.61
N GLY A 2 -6.11 -15.75 -39.49
CA GLY A 2 -4.79 -15.21 -39.16
C GLY A 2 -4.87 -14.08 -38.14
N GLU A 3 -5.86 -14.13 -37.26
CA GLU A 3 -6.03 -13.20 -36.16
C GLU A 3 -5.63 -13.95 -34.89
N SER A 4 -4.42 -13.79 -34.36
CA SER A 4 -4.22 -14.27 -32.97
C SER A 4 -2.96 -13.80 -32.26
N ILE A 5 -1.76 -13.90 -32.86
CA ILE A 5 -0.55 -13.84 -32.01
C ILE A 5 -0.20 -12.41 -31.56
N GLY A 6 -0.30 -11.42 -32.45
CA GLY A 6 0.04 -10.03 -32.13
C GLY A 6 -0.91 -9.37 -31.11
N ARG A 7 -2.20 -9.69 -31.15
CA ARG A 7 -3.17 -9.23 -30.13
C ARG A 7 -2.96 -9.93 -28.78
N VAL A 8 -2.64 -11.23 -28.78
CA VAL A 8 -2.38 -12.00 -27.55
C VAL A 8 -1.15 -11.49 -26.80
N ILE A 9 -0.04 -11.20 -27.51
CA ILE A 9 1.16 -10.64 -26.88
C ILE A 9 0.88 -9.23 -26.31
N LEU A 10 0.16 -8.39 -27.07
CA LEU A 10 -0.19 -7.05 -26.63
C LEU A 10 -1.12 -7.09 -25.39
N GLN A 11 -2.11 -7.99 -25.35
CA GLN A 11 -2.97 -8.18 -24.20
C GLN A 11 -2.19 -8.64 -22.96
N GLY A 12 -1.29 -9.63 -23.11
CA GLY A 12 -0.46 -10.08 -21.98
C GLY A 12 0.45 -9.00 -21.40
N MET A 13 1.01 -8.12 -22.26
CA MET A 13 1.81 -6.96 -21.78
C MET A 13 0.96 -5.91 -21.06
N LEU A 14 -0.29 -5.71 -21.49
CA LEU A 14 -1.24 -4.80 -20.84
C LEU A 14 -1.71 -5.34 -19.49
N GLU A 15 -1.97 -6.64 -19.38
CA GLU A 15 -2.32 -7.29 -18.11
C GLU A 15 -1.17 -7.22 -17.10
N ASP A 16 0.06 -7.47 -17.53
CA ASP A 16 1.27 -7.36 -16.69
C ASP A 16 1.53 -5.90 -16.23
N ALA A 17 1.34 -4.91 -17.12
CA ALA A 17 1.47 -3.51 -16.77
C ALA A 17 0.38 -3.06 -15.79
N TRP A 18 -0.85 -3.56 -15.93
CA TRP A 18 -1.94 -3.31 -15.02
C TRP A 18 -1.69 -3.91 -13.63
N ASP A 19 -1.25 -5.17 -13.56
CA ASP A 19 -0.92 -5.85 -12.29
C ASP A 19 0.18 -5.11 -11.53
N LYS A 20 1.26 -4.72 -12.22
CA LYS A 20 2.34 -3.90 -11.66
C LYS A 20 1.86 -2.53 -11.18
N GLY A 21 0.95 -1.90 -11.93
CA GLY A 21 0.35 -0.62 -11.56
C GLY A 21 -0.47 -0.73 -10.26
N VAL A 22 -1.33 -1.75 -10.17
CA VAL A 22 -2.14 -2.02 -8.97
C VAL A 22 -1.27 -2.38 -7.77
N GLU A 23 -0.25 -3.21 -7.95
CA GLU A 23 0.67 -3.56 -6.88
C GLU A 23 1.44 -2.33 -6.37
N GLN A 24 1.86 -1.45 -7.28
CA GLN A 24 2.53 -0.20 -6.92
C GLN A 24 1.60 0.72 -6.12
N GLU A 25 0.35 0.88 -6.53
CA GLU A 25 -0.65 1.69 -5.81
C GLU A 25 -0.91 1.14 -4.39
N ARG A 26 -0.97 -0.19 -4.26
CA ARG A 26 -1.14 -0.85 -2.96
C ARG A 26 0.04 -0.60 -2.03
N ARG A 27 1.28 -0.69 -2.54
CA ARG A 27 2.48 -0.34 -1.76
C ARG A 27 2.52 1.13 -1.39
N ASN A 28 2.10 2.02 -2.28
CA ASN A 28 2.09 3.45 -2.01
C ASN A 28 1.08 3.79 -0.90
N THR A 29 -0.10 3.19 -0.97
CA THR A 29 -1.13 3.30 0.08
C THR A 29 -0.62 2.80 1.43
N GLU A 30 0.07 1.65 1.46
CA GLU A 30 0.68 1.15 2.70
C GLU A 30 1.70 2.16 3.26
N LYS A 31 2.58 2.71 2.42
CA LYS A 31 3.56 3.73 2.84
C LYS A 31 2.90 5.00 3.37
N GLU A 32 1.85 5.50 2.72
CA GLU A 32 1.13 6.70 3.18
C GLU A 32 0.47 6.46 4.54
N ARG A 33 -0.11 5.28 4.77
CA ARG A 33 -0.67 4.89 6.07
C ARG A 33 0.42 4.78 7.14
N GLU A 34 1.58 4.20 6.83
CA GLU A 34 2.72 4.17 7.75
C GLU A 34 3.17 5.60 8.11
N HIS A 35 3.31 6.49 7.12
CA HIS A 35 3.69 7.89 7.34
C HIS A 35 2.67 8.65 8.21
N ALA A 36 1.38 8.43 7.99
CA ALA A 36 0.33 9.03 8.82
C ALA A 36 0.45 8.58 10.28
N ILE A 37 0.68 7.28 10.52
CA ILE A 37 0.88 6.75 11.88
C ILE A 37 2.12 7.37 12.53
N VAL A 38 3.25 7.49 11.80
CA VAL A 38 4.45 8.18 12.31
C VAL A 38 4.09 9.60 12.76
N ALA A 39 3.40 10.37 11.91
CA ALA A 39 2.98 11.72 12.24
C ALA A 39 2.11 11.76 13.50
N PHE A 40 1.10 10.87 13.60
CA PHE A 40 0.25 10.79 14.80
C PHE A 40 1.04 10.52 16.08
N ILE A 41 2.01 9.59 16.03
CA ILE A 41 2.89 9.29 17.16
C ILE A 41 3.73 10.52 17.53
N SER A 42 4.34 11.20 16.54
CA SER A 42 5.15 12.41 16.76
C SER A 42 4.33 13.57 17.34
N PHE A 43 3.06 13.70 16.98
CA PHE A 43 2.13 14.68 17.55
C PHE A 43 1.59 14.28 18.94
N GLY A 44 1.95 13.10 19.47
CA GLY A 44 1.48 12.62 20.76
C GLY A 44 0.03 12.13 20.78
N ILE A 45 -0.53 11.80 19.61
CA ILE A 45 -1.89 11.26 19.51
C ILE A 45 -1.90 9.84 20.11
N PRO A 46 -2.81 9.55 21.07
CA PRO A 46 -2.86 8.25 21.70
C PRO A 46 -3.35 7.17 20.73
N LYS A 47 -2.87 5.94 20.92
CA LYS A 47 -3.19 4.77 20.09
C LYS A 47 -4.70 4.60 19.86
N GLU A 48 -5.53 4.72 20.90
CA GLU A 48 -6.99 4.57 20.77
C GLU A 48 -7.58 5.50 19.71
N LYS A 49 -7.14 6.77 19.66
CA LYS A 49 -7.61 7.75 18.67
C LYS A 49 -7.17 7.42 17.24
N ILE A 50 -6.02 6.77 17.09
CA ILE A 50 -5.52 6.29 15.79
C ILE A 50 -6.35 5.10 15.34
N LEU A 51 -6.66 4.15 16.25
CA LEU A 51 -7.51 3.00 15.94
C LEU A 51 -8.95 3.40 15.61
N GLU A 52 -9.52 4.39 16.31
CA GLU A 52 -10.85 4.97 16.00
C GLU A 52 -10.93 5.55 14.57
N LYS A 53 -9.80 5.96 13.97
CA LYS A 53 -9.72 6.44 12.59
C LYS A 53 -9.63 5.32 11.54
N GLY A 54 -9.69 4.05 11.95
CA GLY A 54 -9.68 2.90 11.04
C GLY A 54 -8.28 2.35 10.72
N TYR A 55 -7.27 2.69 11.52
CA TYR A 55 -5.98 2.02 11.49
C TYR A 55 -6.00 0.78 12.38
N THR A 56 -5.20 -0.22 12.02
CA THR A 56 -5.12 -1.46 12.80
C THR A 56 -4.02 -1.41 13.86
N GLU A 57 -4.16 -2.25 14.88
CA GLU A 57 -3.13 -2.41 15.90
C GLU A 57 -1.82 -2.95 15.31
N GLU A 58 -1.90 -3.79 14.28
CA GLU A 58 -0.74 -4.34 13.58
C GLU A 58 0.05 -3.24 12.86
N GLU A 59 -0.62 -2.37 12.09
CA GLU A 59 0.01 -1.21 11.43
C GLU A 59 0.71 -0.31 12.45
N TYR A 60 0.03 0.02 13.55
CA TYR A 60 0.60 0.82 14.63
C TYR A 60 1.85 0.17 15.24
N THR A 61 1.78 -1.13 15.54
CA THR A 61 2.88 -1.87 16.17
C THR A 61 4.08 -2.00 15.21
N LYS A 62 3.83 -2.28 13.93
CA LYS A 62 4.85 -2.32 12.87
C LYS A 62 5.60 -1.00 12.78
N VAL A 63 4.88 0.12 12.70
CA VAL A 63 5.47 1.48 12.62
C VAL A 63 6.20 1.85 13.91
N LYS A 64 5.60 1.60 15.08
CA LYS A 64 6.23 1.86 16.37
C LYS A 64 7.55 1.08 16.53
N LYS A 65 7.58 -0.19 16.11
CA LYS A 65 8.80 -1.00 16.13
C LYS A 65 9.87 -0.46 15.19
N LYS A 66 9.49 -0.01 13.98
CA LYS A 66 10.41 0.65 13.03
C LYS A 66 10.96 1.98 13.56
N LEU A 67 10.17 2.77 14.28
CA LEU A 67 10.59 4.04 14.87
C LEU A 67 11.56 3.89 16.05
N LEU A 68 11.46 2.78 16.78
CA LEU A 68 12.29 2.49 17.96
C LEU A 68 13.50 1.60 17.64
N SER A 69 13.61 1.13 16.40
CA SER A 69 14.74 0.33 15.91
C SER A 69 15.84 1.21 15.35
#